data_AF-A0A942FTJ2-F1
#
_entry.id   AF-A0A942FTJ2-F1
#
_cell.length_a   1.000
_cell.length_b   1.000
_cell.length_c   1.000
_cell.angle_alpha   90.00
_cell.angle_beta   90.00
_cell.angle_gamma   90.00
#
_symmetry.space_group_name_H-M   'P 1'
#
loop_
_entity.id
_entity.type
_entity.pdbx_description
1 polymer ?
#
loop_
_entity_poly.entity_id
_entity_poly.type
_entity_poly.pdbx_seq_one_letter_code
_entity_poly.pdbx_strand_id
1 'polypeptide(L)'
;MKALLALLFALLPLAWAQFASGPNPAEVAREAVEVWQTRARAFDPFALAMTSPEAACREFAAIGQDPGLVAATRVNFDDLRELSRSEERIVYSYPSVTGVDTLGRVEVSLVRQGDLWQAEAVRLQLGGLQVGLPGFLRHDATGWLFILLTGYLVYLLARPSWLRRWLAEGWGVLKRFRGIVIATIIALYGVYGLGSWFGVTLPDCQLAVATLAVGGLDSIGVVDVLQANNVPKLAAVITYWNFTQGTLLTTLIPAYLFALPAYIINLGRFFVLGVALAPVGPLAALLPFHVPVIIIELLAYTLVTAGGAIFLVSFIREGLKGYRTAVRRLLLTVPIAFVLLVAGAWYESFAILRLIPAVAGP
;
A
#
# COMPACT_ATOMS: atom_id res chain seq x y z
N MET A 1 50.21 -6.10 8.44
CA MET A 1 49.29 -5.58 7.39
C MET A 1 48.77 -6.66 6.44
N LYS A 2 49.60 -7.52 5.83
CA LYS A 2 49.13 -8.60 4.93
C LYS A 2 48.36 -9.73 5.64
N ALA A 3 48.68 -10.04 6.90
CA ALA A 3 47.93 -11.02 7.71
C ALA A 3 46.57 -10.51 8.24
N LEU A 4 46.42 -9.18 8.38
CA LEU A 4 45.15 -8.57 8.80
C LEU A 4 44.15 -8.47 7.63
N LEU A 5 44.66 -8.23 6.40
CA LEU A 5 43.86 -8.31 5.17
C LEU A 5 43.45 -9.75 4.83
N ALA A 6 44.30 -10.75 5.11
CA ALA A 6 43.95 -12.16 4.91
C ALA A 6 42.88 -12.65 5.92
N LEU A 7 42.88 -12.13 7.15
CA LEU A 7 41.83 -12.40 8.14
C LEU A 7 40.51 -11.70 7.79
N LEU A 8 40.58 -10.48 7.23
CA LEU A 8 39.41 -9.74 6.72
C LEU A 8 38.83 -10.37 5.43
N PHE A 9 39.66 -10.96 4.56
CA PHE A 9 39.20 -11.70 3.37
C PHE A 9 38.71 -13.13 3.68
N ALA A 10 39.23 -13.78 4.73
CA ALA A 10 38.71 -15.07 5.20
C ALA A 10 37.37 -14.95 5.94
N LEU A 11 37.01 -13.75 6.43
CA LEU A 11 35.72 -13.46 7.06
C LEU A 11 34.70 -12.82 6.10
N LEU A 12 35.09 -12.52 4.87
CA LEU A 12 34.22 -11.93 3.85
C LEU A 12 33.22 -12.89 3.13
N PRO A 13 33.26 -14.24 3.26
CA PRO A 13 32.17 -15.08 2.78
C PRO A 13 31.10 -15.39 3.86
N LEU A 14 31.20 -14.86 5.08
CA LEU A 14 30.27 -15.19 6.19
C LEU A 14 29.18 -14.13 6.46
N ALA A 15 29.11 -13.07 5.67
CA ALA A 15 28.13 -11.99 5.84
C ALA A 15 26.95 -12.04 4.85
N TRP A 16 26.89 -13.07 4.01
CA TRP A 16 25.80 -13.28 3.06
C TRP A 16 25.01 -14.52 3.50
N ALA A 17 23.76 -14.29 3.93
CA ALA A 17 22.69 -15.29 3.97
C ALA A 17 23.03 -16.66 4.59
N GLN A 18 23.11 -16.73 5.93
CA GLN A 18 22.69 -17.98 6.61
C GLN A 18 21.16 -18.07 6.50
N PHE A 19 20.67 -18.42 5.32
CA PHE A 19 19.38 -19.07 5.22
C PHE A 19 19.64 -20.56 5.39
N ALA A 20 18.88 -21.18 6.29
CA ALA A 20 18.91 -22.62 6.49
C ALA A 20 18.85 -23.33 5.13
N SER A 21 19.61 -24.40 4.98
CA SER A 21 19.62 -25.20 3.76
C SER A 21 19.78 -26.66 4.07
N GLY A 22 19.07 -27.52 3.34
CA GLY A 22 19.05 -28.94 3.66
C GLY A 22 18.12 -29.74 2.75
N PRO A 23 18.22 -31.08 2.82
CA PRO A 23 17.41 -31.97 2.00
C PRO A 23 15.95 -32.03 2.48
N ASN A 24 15.71 -31.79 3.77
CA ASN A 24 14.36 -31.80 4.35
C ASN A 24 13.79 -30.37 4.45
N PRO A 25 12.81 -30.00 3.63
CA PRO A 25 12.27 -28.64 3.60
C PRO A 25 11.61 -28.23 4.92
N ALA A 26 11.01 -29.17 5.68
CA ALA A 26 10.38 -28.84 6.96
C ALA A 26 11.40 -28.48 8.06
N GLU A 27 12.56 -29.15 8.07
CA GLU A 27 13.66 -28.85 8.99
C GLU A 27 14.30 -27.51 8.64
N VAL A 28 14.53 -27.27 7.35
CA VAL A 28 15.04 -25.99 6.84
C VAL A 28 14.11 -24.83 7.23
N ALA A 29 12.79 -25.03 7.15
CA ALA A 29 11.83 -24.02 7.57
C ALA A 29 11.88 -23.73 9.08
N ARG A 30 12.02 -24.78 9.91
CA ARG A 30 12.16 -24.61 11.37
C ARG A 30 13.44 -23.85 11.71
N GLU A 31 14.58 -24.28 11.17
CA GLU A 31 15.87 -23.64 11.41
C GLU A 31 15.85 -22.17 10.95
N ALA A 32 15.24 -21.87 9.80
CA ALA A 32 15.09 -20.50 9.33
C ALA A 32 14.30 -19.62 10.32
N VAL A 33 13.23 -20.15 10.91
CA VAL A 33 12.41 -19.42 11.91
C VAL A 33 13.13 -19.28 13.24
N GLU A 34 13.89 -20.28 13.68
CA GLU A 34 14.72 -20.21 14.88
C GLU A 34 15.81 -19.14 14.74
N VAL A 35 16.54 -19.16 13.61
CA VAL A 35 17.53 -18.13 13.29
C VAL A 35 16.87 -16.75 13.23
N TRP A 36 15.69 -16.64 12.63
CA TRP A 36 14.91 -15.40 12.58
C TRP A 36 14.53 -14.88 13.97
N GLN A 37 14.06 -15.75 14.89
CA GLN A 37 13.74 -15.36 16.27
C GLN A 37 14.96 -14.83 17.04
N THR A 38 16.15 -15.40 16.83
CA THR A 38 17.38 -14.93 17.49
C THR A 38 17.84 -13.55 17.04
N ARG A 39 17.44 -13.12 15.84
CA ARG A 39 17.74 -11.79 15.30
C ARG A 39 16.73 -10.72 15.75
N ALA A 40 15.70 -11.11 16.50
CA ALA A 40 14.61 -10.20 16.83
C ALA A 40 15.06 -9.04 17.73
N ARG A 41 14.91 -7.81 17.21
CA ARG A 41 15.18 -6.57 17.94
C ARG A 41 13.86 -5.93 18.39
N ALA A 42 13.89 -5.24 19.52
CA ALA A 42 12.76 -4.42 19.95
C ALA A 42 12.65 -3.18 19.05
N PHE A 43 11.59 -3.09 18.25
CA PHE A 43 11.24 -1.85 17.55
C PHE A 43 10.78 -0.80 18.56
N ASP A 44 11.51 0.31 18.66
CA ASP A 44 11.12 1.48 19.44
C ASP A 44 10.83 2.66 18.50
N PRO A 45 9.54 2.97 18.24
CA PRO A 45 9.17 4.08 17.37
C PRO A 45 9.60 5.45 17.93
N PHE A 46 9.77 5.59 19.24
CA PHE A 46 10.21 6.85 19.85
C PHE A 46 11.70 7.04 19.69
N ALA A 47 12.50 5.97 19.86
CA ALA A 47 13.93 6.02 19.54
C ALA A 47 14.14 6.36 18.06
N LEU A 48 13.35 5.74 17.17
CA LEU A 48 13.43 5.99 15.73
C LEU A 48 13.09 7.44 15.36
N ALA A 49 12.05 8.02 15.99
CA ALA A 49 11.66 9.41 15.80
C ALA A 49 12.74 10.43 16.24
N MET A 50 13.69 10.00 17.09
CA MET A 50 14.79 10.83 17.59
C MET A 50 16.09 10.63 16.79
N THR A 51 16.11 9.74 15.80
CA THR A 51 17.28 9.52 14.92
C THR A 51 17.28 10.45 13.70
N SER A 52 18.41 10.55 12.99
CA SER A 52 18.44 11.26 11.72
C SER A 52 17.55 10.57 10.69
N PRO A 53 16.97 11.29 9.71
CA PRO A 53 16.14 10.69 8.67
C PRO A 53 16.82 9.51 7.95
N GLU A 54 18.13 9.59 7.72
CA GLU A 54 18.92 8.53 7.08
C GLU A 54 19.06 7.29 7.98
N ALA A 55 19.26 7.49 9.28
CA ALA A 55 19.31 6.40 10.24
C ALA A 55 17.94 5.73 10.40
N ALA A 56 16.87 6.53 10.50
CA ALA A 56 15.50 6.03 10.53
C ALA A 56 15.16 5.23 9.26
N CYS A 57 15.54 5.73 8.09
CA CYS A 57 15.36 5.05 6.81
C CYS A 57 16.12 3.72 6.73
N ARG A 58 17.36 3.64 7.24
CA ARG A 58 18.11 2.38 7.28
C ARG A 58 17.46 1.35 8.20
N GLU A 59 16.94 1.78 9.35
CA GLU A 59 16.20 0.90 10.25
C GLU A 59 14.89 0.43 9.60
N PHE A 60 14.14 1.32 8.94
CA PHE A 60 12.94 0.96 8.17
C PHE A 60 13.23 0.00 7.01
N ALA A 61 14.34 0.19 6.29
CA ALA A 61 14.80 -0.71 5.24
C ALA A 61 15.15 -2.09 5.79
N ALA A 62 15.84 -2.14 6.93
CA ALA A 62 16.15 -3.37 7.63
C ALA A 62 14.86 -4.10 8.06
N ILE A 63 13.85 -3.38 8.57
CA ILE A 63 12.53 -3.95 8.92
C ILE A 63 11.81 -4.52 7.69
N GLY A 64 11.83 -3.81 6.56
CA GLY A 64 11.18 -4.26 5.33
C GLY A 64 11.83 -5.49 4.71
N GLN A 65 13.15 -5.66 4.86
CA GLN A 65 13.92 -6.79 4.35
C GLN A 65 13.91 -8.00 5.29
N ASP A 66 13.82 -7.76 6.60
CA ASP A 66 13.73 -8.79 7.64
C ASP A 66 12.69 -8.35 8.69
N PRO A 67 11.42 -8.77 8.58
CA PRO A 67 10.36 -8.36 9.49
C PRO A 67 10.49 -8.95 10.91
N GLY A 68 11.66 -9.48 11.29
CA GLY A 68 11.98 -9.98 12.63
C GLY A 68 11.93 -8.97 13.77
N LEU A 69 11.28 -7.82 13.63
CA LEU A 69 11.47 -6.66 14.51
C LEU A 69 10.37 -6.43 15.55
N VAL A 70 9.54 -7.44 15.86
CA VAL A 70 8.63 -7.34 17.01
C VAL A 70 9.11 -8.25 18.14
N ALA A 71 9.80 -7.64 19.11
CA ALA A 71 10.11 -8.27 20.38
C ALA A 71 8.85 -8.96 20.95
N ALA A 72 9.01 -10.20 21.38
CA ALA A 72 7.96 -11.09 21.91
C ALA A 72 7.01 -11.76 20.90
N THR A 73 7.52 -12.18 19.72
CA THR A 73 6.80 -13.16 18.87
C THR A 73 7.10 -14.58 19.32
N ARG A 74 6.10 -15.29 19.84
CA ARG A 74 6.15 -16.73 20.16
C ARG A 74 5.60 -17.52 18.98
N VAL A 75 6.36 -18.45 18.44
CA VAL A 75 5.92 -19.32 17.32
C VAL A 75 5.60 -20.71 17.85
N ASN A 76 4.50 -21.28 17.39
CA ASN A 76 4.15 -22.66 17.64
C ASN A 76 4.75 -23.56 16.55
N PHE A 77 5.88 -24.20 16.85
CA PHE A 77 6.58 -25.11 15.93
C PHE A 77 5.89 -26.47 15.75
N ASP A 78 4.90 -26.78 16.59
CA ASP A 78 4.18 -28.06 16.55
C ASP A 78 3.03 -28.06 15.52
N ASP A 79 2.58 -26.88 15.07
CA ASP A 79 1.52 -26.72 14.06
C ASP A 79 2.11 -26.18 12.74
N LEU A 80 2.96 -26.98 12.09
CA LEU A 80 3.49 -26.67 10.76
C LEU A 80 2.42 -26.91 9.69
N ARG A 81 2.11 -25.89 8.88
CA ARG A 81 1.18 -26.00 7.76
C ARG A 81 1.84 -25.62 6.45
N GLU A 82 1.69 -26.46 5.44
CA GLU A 82 2.07 -26.14 4.06
C GLU A 82 0.97 -25.29 3.43
N LEU A 83 1.31 -24.08 2.98
CA LEU A 83 0.37 -23.16 2.32
C LEU A 83 0.37 -23.36 0.80
N SER A 84 1.55 -23.59 0.21
CA SER A 84 1.70 -23.83 -1.21
C SER A 84 2.98 -24.61 -1.52
N ARG A 85 2.95 -25.37 -2.62
CA ARG A 85 4.07 -26.16 -3.12
C ARG A 85 4.10 -26.15 -4.65
N SER A 86 5.26 -25.86 -5.19
CA SER A 86 5.65 -26.09 -6.59
C SER A 86 6.96 -26.88 -6.63
N GLU A 87 7.42 -27.26 -7.84
CA GLU A 87 8.70 -27.97 -8.00
C GLU A 87 9.92 -27.16 -7.54
N GLU A 88 9.81 -25.83 -7.60
CA GLU A 88 10.90 -24.90 -7.31
C GLU A 88 10.74 -24.16 -5.97
N ARG A 89 9.53 -24.15 -5.38
CA ARG A 89 9.23 -23.33 -4.21
C ARG A 89 8.23 -24.01 -3.27
N ILE A 90 8.48 -23.95 -1.97
CA ILE A 90 7.54 -24.38 -0.92
C ILE A 90 7.31 -23.23 0.05
N VAL A 91 6.07 -23.05 0.50
CA VAL A 91 5.74 -22.08 1.56
C VAL A 91 5.13 -22.81 2.74
N TYR A 92 5.82 -22.72 3.88
CA TYR A 92 5.33 -23.19 5.17
C TYR A 92 4.80 -22.04 6.01
N SER A 93 3.94 -22.37 6.98
CA SER A 93 3.46 -21.44 7.99
C SER A 93 3.42 -22.07 9.36
N TYR A 94 3.74 -21.27 10.37
CA TYR A 94 3.62 -21.59 11.78
C TYR A 94 2.71 -20.56 12.45
N PRO A 95 1.72 -20.95 13.25
CA PRO A 95 0.98 -20.01 14.09
C PRO A 95 1.93 -19.26 15.02
N SER A 96 1.67 -17.96 15.23
CA SER A 96 2.46 -17.13 16.12
C SER A 96 1.59 -16.23 16.99
N VAL A 97 2.14 -15.78 18.12
CA VAL A 97 1.54 -14.79 19.00
C VAL A 97 2.56 -13.69 19.24
N THR A 98 2.20 -12.45 18.96
CA THR A 98 3.06 -11.28 19.13
C THR A 98 2.49 -10.37 20.22
N GLY A 99 3.35 -9.92 21.16
CA GLY A 99 2.95 -9.01 22.23
C GLY A 99 1.91 -9.60 23.20
N VAL A 100 0.90 -8.81 23.57
CA VAL A 100 -0.17 -9.16 24.54
C VAL A 100 -1.34 -9.89 23.85
N ASP A 101 -1.07 -10.98 23.13
CA ASP A 101 -2.06 -11.87 22.48
C ASP A 101 -2.51 -11.51 21.06
N THR A 102 -1.67 -10.84 20.25
CA THR A 102 -1.97 -10.70 18.82
C THR A 102 -1.63 -12.00 18.11
N LEU A 103 -2.66 -12.78 17.72
CA LEU A 103 -2.48 -13.97 16.89
C LEU A 103 -1.88 -13.56 15.54
N GLY A 104 -1.08 -14.43 14.95
CA GLY A 104 -0.47 -14.26 13.64
C GLY A 104 0.01 -15.58 13.08
N ARG A 105 0.73 -15.53 11.97
CA ARG A 105 1.47 -16.66 11.42
C ARG A 105 2.82 -16.20 10.89
N VAL A 106 3.84 -17.02 11.10
CA VAL A 106 5.15 -16.87 10.47
C VAL A 106 5.18 -17.75 9.24
N GLU A 107 5.36 -17.15 8.06
CA GLU A 107 5.50 -17.84 6.79
C GLU A 107 6.97 -17.96 6.40
N VAL A 108 7.36 -19.12 5.87
CA VAL A 108 8.71 -19.37 5.39
C VAL A 108 8.63 -19.80 3.93
N SER A 109 9.22 -19.02 3.02
CA SER A 109 9.41 -19.45 1.65
C SER A 109 10.75 -20.15 1.50
N LEU A 110 10.71 -21.32 0.86
CA LEU A 110 11.87 -22.10 0.50
C LEU A 110 11.95 -22.16 -1.02
N VAL A 111 13.15 -22.07 -1.55
CA VAL A 111 13.43 -22.29 -2.97
C VAL A 111 14.33 -23.49 -3.13
N ARG A 112 14.13 -24.25 -4.21
CA ARG A 112 14.95 -25.41 -4.53
C ARG A 112 16.23 -24.95 -5.22
N GLN A 113 17.37 -25.34 -4.68
CA GLN A 113 18.69 -25.17 -5.31
C GLN A 113 19.33 -26.55 -5.49
N GLY A 114 19.18 -27.11 -6.69
CA GLY A 114 19.58 -28.48 -6.99
C GLY A 114 18.79 -29.48 -6.15
N ASP A 115 19.50 -30.28 -5.34
CA ASP A 115 18.91 -31.29 -4.46
C ASP A 115 18.60 -30.77 -3.04
N LEU A 116 18.87 -29.50 -2.77
CA LEU A 116 18.65 -28.88 -1.47
C LEU A 116 17.53 -27.85 -1.52
N TRP A 117 16.83 -27.71 -0.40
CA TRP A 117 15.95 -26.57 -0.14
C TRP A 117 16.75 -25.51 0.59
N GLN A 118 16.61 -24.26 0.16
CA GLN A 118 17.16 -23.10 0.83
C GLN A 118 16.03 -22.16 1.25
N ALA A 119 16.08 -21.67 2.48
CA ALA A 119 15.17 -20.60 2.87
C ALA A 119 15.44 -19.34 2.05
N GLU A 120 14.39 -18.72 1.53
CA GLU A 120 14.45 -17.50 0.73
C GLU A 120 13.98 -16.31 1.56
N ALA A 121 12.92 -16.49 2.36
CA ALA A 121 12.41 -15.46 3.25
C ALA A 121 11.63 -16.05 4.44
N VAL A 122 11.69 -15.35 5.58
CA VAL A 122 10.80 -15.55 6.74
C VAL A 122 9.96 -14.28 6.92
N ARG A 123 8.64 -14.41 7.01
CA ARG A 123 7.70 -13.29 7.06
C ARG A 123 6.73 -13.45 8.23
N LEU A 124 6.58 -12.42 9.05
CA LEU A 124 5.54 -12.37 10.07
C LEU A 124 4.27 -11.75 9.48
N GLN A 125 3.18 -12.52 9.46
CA GLN A 125 1.83 -12.02 9.20
C GLN A 125 1.07 -11.90 10.51
N LEU A 126 0.88 -10.68 10.98
CA LEU A 126 0.00 -10.42 12.12
C LEU A 126 -1.44 -10.74 11.70
N GLY A 127 -2.15 -11.50 12.53
CA GLY A 127 -3.55 -11.86 12.41
C GLY A 127 -4.44 -10.67 12.76
N GLY A 128 -4.32 -9.61 11.96
CA GLY A 128 -5.40 -8.67 11.70
C GLY A 128 -6.15 -9.11 10.44
N LEU A 129 -7.28 -8.45 10.13
CA LEU A 129 -8.00 -8.62 8.88
C LEU A 129 -7.03 -8.65 7.68
N GLN A 130 -6.69 -9.85 7.19
CA GLN A 130 -6.14 -9.98 5.85
C GLN A 130 -7.26 -9.58 4.91
N VAL A 131 -7.30 -8.29 4.54
CA VAL A 131 -8.18 -7.80 3.50
C VAL A 131 -7.56 -8.20 2.16
N GLY A 132 -7.49 -9.51 1.91
CA GLY A 132 -7.23 -10.02 0.57
C GLY A 132 -8.35 -9.55 -0.36
N LEU A 133 -8.08 -9.50 -1.66
CA LEU A 133 -9.10 -9.17 -2.66
C LEU A 133 -10.34 -10.03 -2.42
N PRO A 134 -11.52 -9.42 -2.20
CA PRO A 134 -12.77 -10.15 -2.08
C PRO A 134 -12.92 -11.17 -3.22
N GLY A 135 -13.41 -12.37 -2.90
CA GLY A 135 -13.51 -13.46 -3.87
C GLY A 135 -14.27 -13.08 -5.15
N PHE A 136 -15.25 -12.17 -5.07
CA PHE A 136 -16.00 -11.70 -6.23
C PHE A 136 -15.12 -10.99 -7.27
N LEU A 137 -14.05 -10.29 -6.87
CA LEU A 137 -13.15 -9.57 -7.80
C LEU A 137 -12.20 -10.52 -8.55
N ARG A 138 -12.01 -11.73 -8.03
CA ARG A 138 -11.16 -12.74 -8.67
C ARG A 138 -11.88 -13.43 -9.84
N HIS A 139 -13.21 -13.39 -9.87
CA HIS A 139 -14.01 -14.01 -10.92
C HIS A 139 -13.83 -13.29 -12.27
N ASP A 140 -13.81 -14.04 -13.37
CA ASP A 140 -13.64 -13.49 -14.72
C ASP A 140 -14.79 -12.59 -15.18
N ALA A 141 -15.98 -12.75 -14.60
CA ALA A 141 -17.14 -11.90 -14.87
C ALA A 141 -16.92 -10.45 -14.37
N THR A 142 -15.98 -10.23 -13.45
CA THR A 142 -15.69 -8.90 -12.87
C THR A 142 -15.39 -7.86 -13.94
N GLY A 143 -14.59 -8.22 -14.95
CA GLY A 143 -14.26 -7.29 -16.03
C GLY A 143 -15.51 -6.83 -16.81
N TRP A 144 -16.41 -7.76 -17.12
CA TRP A 144 -17.67 -7.46 -17.80
C TRP A 144 -18.62 -6.62 -16.93
N LEU A 145 -18.75 -6.98 -15.65
CA LEU A 145 -19.55 -6.21 -14.70
C LEU A 145 -19.02 -4.78 -14.56
N PHE A 146 -17.69 -4.60 -14.57
CA PHE A 146 -17.08 -3.29 -14.51
C PHE A 146 -17.30 -2.47 -15.80
N ILE A 147 -17.25 -3.09 -16.97
CA ILE A 147 -17.66 -2.45 -18.23
C ILE A 147 -19.12 -2.00 -18.17
N LEU A 148 -20.04 -2.86 -17.71
CA LEU A 148 -21.45 -2.51 -17.58
C LEU A 148 -21.66 -1.37 -16.57
N LEU A 149 -21.00 -1.43 -15.41
CA LEU A 149 -21.06 -0.38 -14.39
C LEU A 149 -20.57 0.96 -14.96
N THR A 150 -19.41 0.97 -15.62
CA THR A 150 -18.80 2.18 -16.18
C THR A 150 -19.62 2.73 -17.35
N GLY A 151 -20.15 1.87 -18.21
CA GLY A 151 -21.11 2.26 -19.27
C GLY A 151 -22.38 2.87 -18.68
N TYR A 152 -22.90 2.31 -17.58
CA TYR A 152 -24.04 2.87 -16.87
C TYR A 152 -23.71 4.22 -16.21
N LEU A 153 -22.52 4.38 -15.63
CA LEU A 153 -22.05 5.67 -15.10
C LEU A 153 -21.97 6.72 -16.21
N VAL A 154 -21.38 6.39 -17.37
CA VAL A 154 -21.32 7.29 -18.53
C VAL A 154 -22.73 7.65 -19.00
N TYR A 155 -23.65 6.68 -19.08
CA TYR A 155 -25.05 6.93 -19.41
C TYR A 155 -25.72 7.91 -18.43
N LEU A 156 -25.52 7.72 -17.12
CA LEU A 156 -26.03 8.62 -16.09
C LEU A 156 -25.40 10.02 -16.18
N LEU A 157 -24.13 10.15 -16.57
CA LEU A 157 -23.47 11.44 -16.76
C LEU A 157 -23.98 12.18 -18.02
N ALA A 158 -24.26 11.44 -19.09
CA ALA A 158 -24.71 12.00 -20.37
C ALA A 158 -26.17 12.52 -20.33
N ARG A 159 -27.01 11.97 -19.46
CA ARG A 159 -28.44 12.35 -19.34
C ARG A 159 -28.70 13.18 -18.07
N PRO A 160 -29.81 13.94 -18.00
CA PRO A 160 -30.28 14.51 -16.74
C PRO A 160 -30.61 13.38 -15.75
N SER A 161 -29.72 13.14 -14.78
CA SER A 161 -29.81 12.03 -13.83
C SER A 161 -29.64 12.50 -12.38
N TRP A 162 -29.88 11.59 -11.43
CA TRP A 162 -29.57 11.84 -10.02
C TRP A 162 -28.07 12.01 -9.79
N LEU A 163 -27.21 11.24 -10.47
CA LEU A 163 -25.75 11.34 -10.36
C LEU A 163 -25.27 12.72 -10.84
N ARG A 164 -25.75 13.18 -11.99
CA ARG A 164 -25.39 14.50 -12.54
C ARG A 164 -25.81 15.63 -11.60
N ARG A 165 -26.99 15.52 -10.97
CA ARG A 165 -27.45 16.48 -9.95
C ARG A 165 -26.54 16.46 -8.71
N TRP A 166 -26.21 15.28 -8.19
CA TRP A 166 -25.30 15.13 -7.06
C TRP A 166 -23.91 15.70 -7.33
N LEU A 167 -23.34 15.43 -8.51
CA LEU A 167 -22.05 15.99 -8.90
C LEU A 167 -22.11 17.51 -9.05
N ALA A 168 -23.19 18.05 -9.62
CA ALA A 168 -23.37 19.50 -9.72
C ALA A 168 -23.52 20.16 -8.34
N GLU A 169 -24.27 19.55 -7.43
CA GLU A 169 -24.42 20.01 -6.05
C GLU A 169 -23.08 19.97 -5.30
N GLY A 170 -22.35 18.85 -5.38
CA GLY A 170 -21.02 18.70 -4.78
C GLY A 170 -20.02 19.71 -5.34
N TRP A 171 -20.03 19.93 -6.65
CA TRP A 171 -19.21 20.95 -7.28
C TRP A 171 -19.58 22.36 -6.81
N GLY A 172 -20.87 22.63 -6.61
CA GLY A 172 -21.35 23.87 -5.99
C GLY A 172 -20.80 24.07 -4.57
N VAL A 173 -20.75 23.01 -3.76
CA VAL A 173 -20.12 23.05 -2.43
C VAL A 173 -18.62 23.35 -2.54
N LEU A 174 -17.90 22.65 -3.41
CA LEU A 174 -16.45 22.87 -3.59
C LEU A 174 -16.15 24.31 -4.04
N LYS A 175 -16.95 24.87 -4.97
CA LYS A 175 -16.83 26.28 -5.39
C LYS A 175 -17.10 27.26 -4.25
N ARG A 176 -18.13 27.01 -3.45
CA ARG A 176 -18.47 27.85 -2.29
C ARG A 176 -17.34 27.89 -1.27
N PHE A 177 -16.64 26.78 -1.09
CA PHE A 177 -15.51 26.64 -0.17
C PHE A 177 -14.15 26.60 -0.89
N ARG A 178 -14.01 27.30 -2.02
CA ARG A 178 -12.80 27.25 -2.88
C ARG A 178 -11.49 27.48 -2.13
N GLY A 179 -11.48 28.35 -1.11
CA GLY A 179 -10.28 28.62 -0.32
C GLY A 179 -9.78 27.38 0.44
N ILE A 180 -10.71 26.63 1.06
CA ILE A 180 -10.40 25.36 1.74
C ILE A 180 -9.89 24.33 0.74
N VAL A 181 -10.57 24.22 -0.41
CA VAL A 181 -10.19 23.26 -1.47
C VAL A 181 -8.78 23.55 -1.99
N ILE A 182 -8.49 24.80 -2.35
CA ILE A 182 -7.17 25.21 -2.86
C ILE A 182 -6.09 25.00 -1.79
N ALA A 183 -6.33 25.42 -0.54
CA ALA A 183 -5.39 25.20 0.55
C ALA A 183 -5.10 23.71 0.77
N THR A 184 -6.12 22.86 0.66
CA THR A 184 -5.98 21.40 0.81
C THR A 184 -5.19 20.80 -0.34
N ILE A 185 -5.45 21.23 -1.58
CA ILE A 185 -4.66 20.82 -2.76
C ILE A 185 -3.20 21.20 -2.57
N ILE A 186 -2.91 22.47 -2.25
CA ILE A 186 -1.53 22.95 -2.06
C ILE A 186 -0.84 22.18 -0.94
N ALA A 187 -1.50 21.98 0.20
CA ALA A 187 -0.91 21.28 1.34
C ALA A 187 -0.62 19.81 1.02
N LEU A 188 -1.60 19.06 0.50
CA LEU A 188 -1.43 17.64 0.25
C LEU A 188 -0.49 17.34 -0.93
N TYR A 189 -0.61 18.05 -2.05
CA TYR A 189 0.33 17.90 -3.16
C TYR A 189 1.72 18.43 -2.80
N GLY A 190 1.82 19.48 -1.99
CA GLY A 190 3.09 19.97 -1.47
C GLY A 190 3.79 18.91 -0.63
N VAL A 191 3.07 18.26 0.29
CA VAL A 191 3.62 17.18 1.12
C VAL A 191 3.94 15.91 0.30
N TYR A 192 3.14 15.58 -0.71
CA TYR A 192 3.50 14.54 -1.67
C TYR A 192 4.79 14.87 -2.41
N GLY A 193 4.94 16.11 -2.90
CA GLY A 193 6.14 16.58 -3.56
C GLY A 193 7.36 16.55 -2.65
N LEU A 194 7.21 16.93 -1.37
CA LEU A 194 8.27 16.80 -0.36
C LEU A 194 8.66 15.34 -0.10
N GLY A 195 7.68 14.43 -0.02
CA GLY A 195 7.94 13.00 0.08
C GLY A 195 8.66 12.45 -1.14
N SER A 196 8.24 12.85 -2.34
CA SER A 196 8.89 12.44 -3.59
C SER A 196 10.32 12.96 -3.70
N TRP A 197 10.55 14.22 -3.34
CA TRP A 197 11.90 14.78 -3.22
C TRP A 197 12.75 13.97 -2.24
N PHE A 198 12.21 13.67 -1.06
CA PHE A 198 12.89 12.88 -0.04
C PHE A 198 13.26 11.49 -0.56
N GLY A 199 12.34 10.80 -1.23
CA GLY A 199 12.59 9.50 -1.86
C GLY A 199 13.67 9.54 -2.95
N VAL A 200 13.71 10.61 -3.76
CA VAL A 200 14.80 10.81 -4.75
C VAL A 200 16.15 11.02 -4.06
N THR A 201 16.20 11.77 -2.95
CA THR A 201 17.45 12.02 -2.22
C THR A 201 17.94 10.80 -1.44
N LEU A 202 17.04 9.87 -1.09
CA LEU A 202 17.33 8.67 -0.30
C LEU A 202 16.73 7.41 -0.96
N PRO A 203 17.33 6.90 -2.05
CA PRO A 203 16.84 5.74 -2.80
C PRO A 203 16.56 4.49 -1.96
N ASP A 204 17.43 4.18 -1.00
CA ASP A 204 17.26 3.01 -0.12
C ASP A 204 15.99 3.13 0.73
N CYS A 205 15.65 4.35 1.15
CA CYS A 205 14.43 4.63 1.90
C CYS A 205 13.19 4.54 1.02
N GLN A 206 13.29 5.04 -0.22
CA GLN A 206 12.22 4.88 -1.21
C GLN A 206 11.90 3.40 -1.42
N LEU A 207 12.91 2.55 -1.62
CA LEU A 207 12.70 1.12 -1.84
C LEU A 207 12.08 0.43 -0.62
N ALA A 208 12.55 0.76 0.58
CA ALA A 208 11.99 0.23 1.82
C ALA A 208 10.51 0.61 2.02
N VAL A 209 10.20 1.90 1.87
CA VAL A 209 8.84 2.42 2.02
C VAL A 209 7.94 1.88 0.90
N ALA A 210 8.44 1.81 -0.34
CA ALA A 210 7.72 1.17 -1.44
C ALA A 210 7.47 -0.31 -1.15
N THR A 211 8.43 -1.05 -0.62
CA THR A 211 8.23 -2.47 -0.26
C THR A 211 7.16 -2.63 0.83
N LEU A 212 7.08 -1.72 1.79
CA LEU A 212 6.04 -1.77 2.84
C LEU A 212 4.66 -1.29 2.32
N ALA A 213 4.65 -0.24 1.49
CA ALA A 213 3.41 0.34 0.95
C ALA A 213 2.83 -0.47 -0.22
N VAL A 214 3.70 -1.11 -1.02
CA VAL A 214 3.41 -1.82 -2.28
C VAL A 214 3.57 -3.33 -2.14
N GLY A 215 4.45 -3.84 -1.28
CA GLY A 215 4.62 -5.29 -1.03
C GLY A 215 3.40 -5.96 -0.39
N GLY A 216 2.40 -5.17 0.01
CA GLY A 216 1.05 -5.67 0.27
C GLY A 216 0.36 -6.28 -0.96
N LEU A 217 0.67 -5.85 -2.18
CA LEU A 217 -0.05 -6.25 -3.41
C LEU A 217 0.02 -7.76 -3.70
N ASP A 218 1.16 -8.41 -3.44
CA ASP A 218 1.31 -9.86 -3.54
C ASP A 218 0.39 -10.58 -2.54
N SER A 219 0.33 -10.09 -1.29
CA SER A 219 -0.54 -10.65 -0.25
C SER A 219 -2.03 -10.34 -0.45
N ILE A 220 -2.37 -9.37 -1.30
CA ILE A 220 -3.75 -8.99 -1.62
C ILE A 220 -4.29 -9.81 -2.81
N GLY A 221 -3.44 -10.51 -3.57
CA GLY A 221 -3.82 -11.32 -4.73
C GLY A 221 -3.90 -10.53 -6.05
N VAL A 222 -3.22 -9.38 -6.14
CA VAL A 222 -3.21 -8.53 -7.34
C VAL A 222 -2.37 -9.15 -8.47
N VAL A 223 -1.38 -9.98 -8.13
CA VAL A 223 -0.52 -10.70 -9.09
C VAL A 223 -1.35 -11.59 -10.02
N ASP A 224 -2.30 -12.36 -9.47
CA ASP A 224 -3.19 -13.22 -10.27
C ASP A 224 -4.03 -12.41 -11.28
N VAL A 225 -4.39 -11.18 -10.91
CA VAL A 225 -5.18 -10.28 -11.76
C VAL A 225 -4.32 -9.63 -12.84
N LEU A 226 -3.07 -9.28 -12.53
CA LEU A 226 -2.10 -8.78 -13.50
C LEU A 226 -1.77 -9.85 -14.55
N GLN A 227 -1.56 -11.10 -14.12
CA GLN A 227 -1.30 -12.24 -15.01
C GLN A 227 -2.46 -12.53 -15.97
N ALA A 228 -3.70 -12.23 -15.57
CA ALA A 228 -4.87 -12.37 -16.44
C ALA A 228 -4.88 -11.41 -17.65
N ASN A 229 -3.99 -10.40 -17.69
CA ASN A 229 -3.82 -9.43 -18.77
C ASN A 229 -5.15 -8.79 -19.26
N ASN A 230 -6.06 -8.55 -18.32
CA ASN A 230 -7.42 -8.09 -18.56
C ASN A 230 -7.61 -6.67 -18.00
N VAL A 231 -7.58 -5.67 -18.89
CA VAL A 231 -7.67 -4.24 -18.52
C VAL A 231 -8.93 -3.92 -17.70
N PRO A 232 -10.15 -4.32 -18.11
CA PRO A 232 -11.35 -4.10 -17.29
C PRO A 232 -11.31 -4.74 -15.90
N LYS A 233 -10.78 -5.97 -15.78
CA LYS A 233 -10.68 -6.68 -14.49
C LYS A 233 -9.70 -5.97 -13.55
N LEU A 234 -8.56 -5.55 -14.07
CA LEU A 234 -7.57 -4.77 -13.31
C LEU A 234 -8.17 -3.41 -12.89
N ALA A 235 -8.90 -2.73 -13.77
CA ALA A 235 -9.53 -1.44 -13.46
C ALA A 235 -10.60 -1.58 -12.37
N ALA A 236 -11.34 -2.69 -12.34
CA ALA A 236 -12.27 -2.99 -11.26
C ALA A 236 -11.57 -3.15 -9.91
N VAL A 237 -10.45 -3.87 -9.90
CA VAL A 237 -9.62 -4.10 -8.70
C VAL A 237 -9.04 -2.79 -8.18
N ILE A 238 -8.43 -1.99 -9.06
CA ILE A 238 -7.87 -0.69 -8.71
C ILE A 238 -8.97 0.25 -8.18
N THR A 239 -10.11 0.32 -8.87
CA THR A 239 -11.26 1.13 -8.42
C THR A 239 -11.72 0.69 -7.03
N TYR A 240 -11.88 -0.61 -6.81
CA TYR A 240 -12.32 -1.15 -5.53
C TYR A 240 -11.33 -0.79 -4.42
N TRP A 241 -10.04 -1.03 -4.64
CA TRP A 241 -9.00 -0.78 -3.66
C TRP A 241 -8.90 0.72 -3.32
N ASN A 242 -8.79 1.56 -4.33
CA ASN A 242 -8.67 3.01 -4.18
C ASN A 242 -9.93 3.64 -3.57
N PHE A 243 -11.11 3.13 -3.90
CA PHE A 243 -12.34 3.61 -3.28
C PHE A 243 -12.49 3.14 -1.83
N THR A 244 -12.34 1.84 -1.56
CA THR A 244 -12.56 1.30 -0.21
C THR A 244 -11.45 1.68 0.75
N GLN A 245 -10.20 1.35 0.43
CA GLN A 245 -9.06 1.64 1.28
C GLN A 245 -8.71 3.12 1.21
N GLY A 246 -8.56 3.64 -0.01
CA GLY A 246 -8.06 4.99 -0.22
C GLY A 246 -9.07 6.09 0.11
N THR A 247 -10.35 5.91 -0.23
CA THR A 247 -11.36 6.97 -0.05
C THR A 247 -12.20 6.75 1.19
N LEU A 248 -12.78 5.57 1.38
CA LEU A 248 -13.72 5.33 2.48
C LEU A 248 -13.00 5.19 3.83
N LEU A 249 -12.09 4.22 3.93
CA LEU A 249 -11.49 3.82 5.20
C LEU A 249 -10.44 4.82 5.70
N THR A 250 -9.58 5.33 4.82
CA THR A 250 -8.45 6.17 5.24
C THR A 250 -8.72 7.68 5.10
N THR A 251 -9.78 8.09 4.39
CA THR A 251 -10.10 9.52 4.22
C THR A 251 -11.48 9.88 4.76
N LEU A 252 -12.56 9.29 4.25
CA LEU A 252 -13.94 9.68 4.60
C LEU A 252 -14.28 9.39 6.05
N ILE A 253 -14.05 8.17 6.53
CA ILE A 253 -14.37 7.77 7.90
C ILE A 253 -13.56 8.62 8.91
N PRO A 254 -12.22 8.76 8.77
CA PRO A 254 -11.46 9.66 9.63
C PRO A 254 -11.93 11.12 9.54
N ALA A 255 -12.24 11.62 8.33
CA ALA A 255 -12.73 12.98 8.14
C ALA A 255 -14.06 13.23 8.86
N TYR A 256 -14.96 12.24 8.84
CA TYR A 256 -16.24 12.30 9.54
C TYR A 256 -16.10 12.21 11.06
N LEU A 257 -15.27 11.29 11.56
CA LEU A 257 -15.12 11.03 13.00
C LEU A 257 -14.23 12.06 13.70
N PHE A 258 -13.14 12.47 13.05
CA PHE A 258 -12.07 13.21 13.70
C PHE A 258 -11.82 14.58 13.10
N ALA A 259 -12.31 14.88 11.89
CA ALA A 259 -12.13 16.16 11.21
C ALA A 259 -10.67 16.63 11.08
N LEU A 260 -10.15 17.45 12.00
CA LEU A 260 -8.79 18.03 11.91
C LEU A 260 -7.69 16.95 11.99
N PRO A 261 -7.72 15.99 12.94
CA PRO A 261 -6.83 14.83 12.91
C PRO A 261 -6.80 14.07 11.58
N ALA A 262 -7.88 14.05 10.80
CA ALA A 262 -7.90 13.42 9.50
C ALA A 262 -6.98 14.12 8.48
N TYR A 263 -6.75 15.43 8.61
CA TYR A 263 -5.75 16.13 7.81
C TYR A 263 -4.34 15.68 8.13
N ILE A 264 -4.02 15.51 9.41
CA ILE A 264 -2.69 15.05 9.85
C ILE A 264 -2.42 13.64 9.29
N ILE A 265 -3.41 12.76 9.40
CA ILE A 265 -3.34 11.40 8.85
C ILE A 265 -3.14 11.45 7.32
N ASN A 266 -3.91 12.26 6.59
CA ASN A 266 -3.77 12.35 5.13
C ASN A 266 -2.47 13.04 4.70
N LEU A 267 -1.94 14.01 5.46
CA LEU A 267 -0.61 14.60 5.22
C LEU A 267 0.47 13.53 5.34
N GLY A 268 0.47 12.76 6.43
CA GLY A 268 1.39 11.63 6.60
C GLY A 268 1.28 10.61 5.48
N ARG A 269 0.04 10.24 5.11
CA ARG A 269 -0.23 9.33 3.99
C ARG A 269 0.32 9.86 2.66
N PHE A 270 0.10 11.14 2.33
CA PHE A 270 0.60 11.74 1.10
C PHE A 270 2.12 11.83 1.08
N PHE A 271 2.75 12.09 2.23
CA PHE A 271 4.21 12.04 2.35
C PHE A 271 4.74 10.63 2.05
N VAL A 272 4.18 9.60 2.70
CA VAL A 272 4.56 8.20 2.50
C VAL A 272 4.35 7.75 1.05
N LEU A 273 3.22 8.12 0.44
CA LEU A 273 2.96 7.86 -0.99
C LEU A 273 3.96 8.59 -1.88
N GLY A 274 4.32 9.83 -1.54
CA GLY A 274 5.34 10.59 -2.25
C GLY A 274 6.70 9.90 -2.20
N VAL A 275 7.12 9.44 -1.02
CA VAL A 275 8.36 8.66 -0.85
C VAL A 275 8.29 7.38 -1.67
N ALA A 276 7.23 6.58 -1.50
CA ALA A 276 7.08 5.27 -2.17
C ALA A 276 7.09 5.39 -3.71
N LEU A 277 6.44 6.42 -4.25
CA LEU A 277 6.27 6.67 -5.69
C LEU A 277 7.32 7.63 -6.25
N ALA A 278 8.39 7.91 -5.49
CA ALA A 278 9.45 8.79 -5.98
C ALA A 278 10.11 8.21 -7.25
N PRO A 279 10.38 9.03 -8.28
CA PRO A 279 10.92 8.58 -9.55
C PRO A 279 12.42 8.24 -9.43
N VAL A 280 12.73 7.06 -8.90
CA VAL A 280 14.09 6.58 -8.67
C VAL A 280 14.39 5.39 -9.59
N GLY A 281 15.58 5.39 -10.19
CA GLY A 281 16.04 4.28 -11.05
C GLY A 281 15.07 4.01 -12.22
N PRO A 282 14.72 2.73 -12.49
CA PRO A 282 13.78 2.38 -13.58
C PRO A 282 12.40 3.04 -13.46
N LEU A 283 11.93 3.36 -12.24
CA LEU A 283 10.64 4.02 -12.03
C LEU A 283 10.62 5.45 -12.58
N ALA A 284 11.79 6.11 -12.69
CA ALA A 284 11.89 7.44 -13.25
C ALA A 284 11.46 7.49 -14.72
N ALA A 285 11.79 6.45 -15.50
CA ALA A 285 11.39 6.35 -16.90
C ALA A 285 9.87 6.11 -17.06
N LEU A 286 9.22 5.56 -16.05
CA LEU A 286 7.78 5.28 -16.03
C LEU A 286 6.94 6.46 -15.52
N LEU A 287 7.60 7.50 -14.99
CA LEU A 287 6.94 8.66 -14.41
C LEU A 287 5.90 9.32 -15.34
N PRO A 288 6.17 9.53 -16.65
CA PRO A 288 5.17 10.14 -17.55
C PRO A 288 3.86 9.36 -17.61
N PHE A 289 3.94 8.02 -17.49
CA PHE A 289 2.76 7.16 -17.48
C PHE A 289 2.03 7.18 -16.15
N HIS A 290 2.73 7.42 -15.04
CA HIS A 290 2.15 7.48 -13.69
C HIS A 290 1.58 8.86 -13.33
N VAL A 291 2.11 9.95 -13.92
CA VAL A 291 1.68 11.33 -13.61
C VAL A 291 0.15 11.52 -13.74
N PRO A 292 -0.54 11.02 -14.79
CA PRO A 292 -1.98 11.18 -14.87
C PRO A 292 -2.75 10.46 -13.75
N VAL A 293 -2.31 9.26 -13.35
CA VAL A 293 -2.88 8.53 -12.21
C VAL A 293 -2.66 9.33 -10.92
N ILE A 294 -1.44 9.78 -10.68
CA ILE A 294 -1.09 10.60 -9.51
C ILE A 294 -1.99 11.83 -9.45
N ILE A 295 -2.18 12.54 -10.56
CA ILE A 295 -3.04 13.72 -10.58
C ILE A 295 -4.50 13.36 -10.28
N ILE A 296 -5.06 12.35 -10.95
CA ILE A 296 -6.49 12.03 -10.86
C ILE A 296 -6.83 11.43 -9.49
N GLU A 297 -6.04 10.48 -9.02
CA GLU A 297 -6.33 9.73 -7.80
C GLU A 297 -6.04 10.53 -6.54
N LEU A 298 -4.90 11.24 -6.49
CA LEU A 298 -4.63 12.11 -5.33
C LEU A 298 -5.64 13.26 -5.28
N LEU A 299 -6.15 13.74 -6.42
CA LEU A 299 -7.22 14.73 -6.44
C LEU A 299 -8.49 14.16 -5.81
N ALA A 300 -8.84 12.90 -6.10
CA ALA A 300 -9.99 12.24 -5.48
C ALA A 300 -9.87 12.23 -3.95
N TYR A 301 -8.74 11.79 -3.39
CA TYR A 301 -8.50 11.78 -1.94
C TYR A 301 -8.45 13.19 -1.34
N THR A 302 -7.84 14.13 -2.06
CA THR A 302 -7.73 15.54 -1.67
C THR A 302 -9.11 16.19 -1.56
N LEU A 303 -10.02 15.91 -2.49
CA LEU A 303 -11.37 16.47 -2.45
C LEU A 303 -12.20 15.95 -1.27
N VAL A 304 -12.04 14.67 -0.91
CA VAL A 304 -12.71 14.11 0.28
C VAL A 304 -12.09 14.66 1.57
N THR A 305 -10.77 14.84 1.61
CA THR A 305 -10.08 15.52 2.72
C THR A 305 -10.59 16.96 2.87
N ALA A 306 -10.72 17.70 1.76
CA ALA A 306 -11.32 19.04 1.75
C ALA A 306 -12.78 19.01 2.21
N GLY A 307 -13.54 17.97 1.84
CA GLY A 307 -14.88 17.70 2.37
C GLY A 307 -14.90 17.61 3.90
N GLY A 308 -13.87 17.03 4.51
CA GLY A 308 -13.70 16.95 5.97
C GLY A 308 -13.53 18.32 6.62
N ALA A 309 -12.70 19.19 6.06
CA ALA A 309 -12.57 20.57 6.53
C ALA A 309 -13.85 21.38 6.31
N ILE A 310 -14.53 21.18 5.17
CA ILE A 310 -15.83 21.81 4.91
C ILE A 310 -16.85 21.37 5.95
N PHE A 311 -16.90 20.08 6.29
CA PHE A 311 -17.71 19.54 7.37
C PHE A 311 -17.40 20.23 8.70
N LEU A 312 -16.13 20.28 9.09
CA LEU A 312 -15.70 20.91 10.34
C LEU A 312 -16.09 22.38 10.42
N VAL A 313 -15.78 23.16 9.38
CA VAL A 313 -16.10 24.59 9.33
C VAL A 313 -17.61 24.81 9.34
N SER A 314 -18.37 23.96 8.64
CA SER A 314 -19.84 24.02 8.64
C SER A 314 -20.40 23.71 10.02
N PHE A 315 -19.86 22.69 10.69
CA PHE A 315 -20.28 22.26 12.01
C PHE A 315 -19.97 23.32 13.07
N ILE A 316 -18.77 23.91 13.06
CA ILE A 316 -18.39 24.99 13.98
C ILE A 316 -19.30 26.21 13.82
N ARG A 317 -19.68 26.56 12.58
CA ARG A 317 -20.51 27.74 12.29
C ARG A 317 -21.99 27.54 12.62
N GLU A 318 -22.53 26.35 12.33
CA GLU A 318 -23.97 26.08 12.39
C GLU A 318 -24.36 25.24 13.63
N GLY A 319 -23.39 24.75 14.39
CA GLY A 319 -23.56 23.89 15.55
C GLY A 319 -24.29 22.57 15.25
N LEU A 320 -24.86 21.94 16.27
CA LEU A 320 -25.63 20.68 16.13
C LEU A 320 -26.82 20.83 15.18
N LYS A 321 -27.43 22.02 15.10
CA LYS A 321 -28.56 22.29 14.18
C LYS A 321 -28.17 22.16 12.71
N GLY A 322 -26.91 22.48 12.37
CA GLY A 322 -26.36 22.35 11.02
C GLY A 322 -25.66 21.02 10.74
N TYR A 323 -25.64 20.08 11.69
CA TYR A 323 -24.89 18.82 11.57
C TYR A 323 -25.24 18.04 10.30
N ARG A 324 -26.55 17.86 10.03
CA ARG A 324 -27.02 17.16 8.81
C ARG A 324 -26.53 17.84 7.53
N THR A 325 -26.50 19.17 7.52
CA THR A 325 -26.02 19.95 6.39
C THR A 325 -24.50 19.79 6.22
N ALA A 326 -23.74 19.82 7.32
CA ALA A 326 -22.30 19.60 7.32
C ALA A 326 -21.95 18.21 6.79
N VAL A 327 -22.63 17.15 7.28
CA VAL A 327 -22.43 15.77 6.83
C VAL A 327 -22.77 15.64 5.34
N ARG A 328 -23.88 16.23 4.89
CA ARG A 328 -24.25 16.23 3.47
C ARG A 328 -23.15 16.87 2.61
N ARG A 329 -22.56 17.99 3.05
CA ARG A 329 -21.46 18.67 2.32
C ARG A 329 -20.23 17.77 2.17
N LEU A 330 -19.86 17.00 3.21
CA LEU A 330 -18.82 15.99 3.13
C LEU A 330 -19.18 14.87 2.15
N LEU A 331 -20.35 14.26 2.30
CA LEU A 331 -20.77 13.12 1.47
C LEU A 331 -20.91 13.48 -0.02
N LEU A 332 -21.24 14.73 -0.35
CA LEU A 332 -21.29 15.21 -1.73
C LEU A 332 -19.92 15.20 -2.45
N THR A 333 -18.80 15.09 -1.72
CA THR A 333 -17.47 14.94 -2.33
C THR A 333 -17.19 13.50 -2.81
N VAL A 334 -17.87 12.50 -2.23
CA VAL A 334 -17.61 11.08 -2.48
C VAL A 334 -17.96 10.66 -3.90
N PRO A 335 -19.10 11.04 -4.50
CA PRO A 335 -19.39 10.71 -5.90
C PRO A 335 -18.39 11.32 -6.89
N ILE A 336 -17.87 12.52 -6.60
CA ILE A 336 -16.84 13.17 -7.42
C ILE A 336 -15.56 12.34 -7.36
N ALA A 337 -15.12 11.97 -6.15
CA ALA A 337 -13.96 11.11 -5.95
C ALA A 337 -14.13 9.76 -6.65
N PHE A 338 -15.29 9.11 -6.52
CA PHE A 338 -15.56 7.83 -7.18
C PHE A 338 -15.45 7.91 -8.71
N VAL A 339 -16.01 8.95 -9.34
CA VAL A 339 -15.90 9.14 -10.79
C VAL A 339 -14.45 9.37 -11.22
N LEU A 340 -13.68 10.15 -10.46
CA LEU A 340 -12.25 10.35 -10.71
C LEU A 340 -11.49 9.03 -10.59
N LEU A 341 -11.73 8.23 -9.54
CA LEU A 341 -11.06 6.95 -9.35
C LEU A 341 -11.40 5.93 -10.43
N VAL A 342 -12.65 5.88 -10.90
CA VAL A 342 -13.03 5.03 -12.05
C VAL A 342 -12.27 5.45 -13.31
N ALA A 343 -12.15 6.74 -13.57
CA ALA A 343 -11.39 7.25 -14.71
C ALA A 343 -9.89 6.96 -14.58
N GLY A 344 -9.32 7.18 -13.39
CA GLY A 344 -7.94 6.87 -13.04
C GLY A 344 -7.64 5.38 -13.24
N ALA A 345 -8.50 4.50 -12.74
CA ALA A 345 -8.32 3.05 -12.82
C ALA A 345 -8.33 2.52 -14.25
N TRP A 346 -9.18 3.05 -15.13
CA TRP A 346 -9.15 2.71 -16.57
C TRP A 346 -7.82 3.08 -17.21
N TYR A 347 -7.35 4.30 -16.95
CA TYR A 347 -6.08 4.77 -17.48
C TYR A 347 -4.90 3.98 -16.89
N GLU A 348 -4.85 3.77 -15.58
CA GLU A 348 -3.78 3.04 -14.89
C GLU A 348 -3.69 1.59 -15.39
N SER A 349 -4.83 0.89 -15.48
CA SER A 349 -4.86 -0.48 -15.97
C SER A 349 -4.37 -0.59 -17.41
N PHE A 350 -4.75 0.37 -18.25
CA PHE A 350 -4.27 0.44 -19.62
C PHE A 350 -2.78 0.78 -19.68
N ALA A 351 -2.31 1.70 -18.84
CA ALA A 351 -0.91 2.07 -18.76
C ALA A 351 -0.03 0.88 -18.35
N ILE A 352 -0.41 0.17 -17.27
CA ILE A 352 0.29 -1.01 -16.75
C ILE A 352 0.35 -2.14 -17.78
N LEU A 353 -0.78 -2.47 -18.41
CA LEU A 353 -0.86 -3.66 -19.28
C LEU A 353 -0.47 -3.39 -20.74
N ARG A 354 -0.50 -2.13 -21.21
CA ARG A 354 -0.35 -1.80 -22.63
C ARG A 354 0.73 -0.76 -22.90
N LEU A 355 0.76 0.37 -22.17
CA LEU A 355 1.70 1.46 -22.47
C LEU A 355 3.12 1.16 -21.96
N ILE A 356 3.24 0.79 -20.69
CA ILE A 356 4.55 0.53 -20.06
C ILE A 356 5.28 -0.62 -20.78
N PRO A 357 4.65 -1.79 -21.05
CA PRO A 357 5.31 -2.87 -21.79
C PRO A 357 5.71 -2.46 -23.21
N ALA A 358 4.94 -1.60 -23.88
CA ALA A 358 5.25 -1.13 -25.23
C ALA A 358 6.48 -0.21 -25.28
N VAL A 359 6.80 0.48 -24.19
CA VAL A 359 7.94 1.42 -24.11
C VAL A 359 9.16 0.82 -23.42
N ALA A 360 8.97 -0.12 -22.50
CA ALA A 360 10.06 -0.77 -21.77
C ALA A 360 10.86 -1.79 -22.60
N GLY A 361 10.33 -2.21 -23.76
CA GLY A 361 10.91 -3.30 -24.57
C GLY A 361 10.71 -4.68 -23.92
N PRO A 362 10.95 -5.78 -24.67
CA PRO A 362 10.99 -7.12 -24.09
C PRO A 362 12.12 -7.30 -23.07
#